data_AF-A0A7X5IRL1-F1
#
_entry.id   AF-A0A7X5IRL1-F1
#
_cell.length_a   1.000
_cell.length_b   1.000
_cell.length_c   1.000
_cell.angle_alpha   90.00
_cell.angle_beta   90.00
_cell.angle_gamma   90.00
#
_symmetry.space_group_name_H-M   'P 1'
#
loop_
_entity.id
_entity.type
_entity.pdbx_description
1 polymer ?
#
loop_
_entity_poly.entity_id
_entity_poly.type
_entity_poly.pdbx_seq_one_letter_code
_entity_poly.pdbx_strand_id
1 'polypeptide(L)'
;SNKYPAIFTKVAQQYAGASGDVFVQLGMYWQLHLAYDDGTSPDQGFFNEFMTAWKNGTYTAGVTSYDDKVALTAAGVTGKNLTEFFERWGMVLSESTKAVLEGKTTEDRAIWYLNDQSRRDRLNNVAGVNQNATVSVKAEMAKTGTSEASETDVKLTITPSGINSGKVQGYEILRNGTPIDFIIAGENGSAEYTDAIGSPIQST
;
A
#
# COMPACT_ATOMS: atom_id res chain seq x y z
N SER A 1 -10.53 10.67 -4.08
CA SER A 1 -9.58 11.57 -3.41
C SER A 1 -8.30 11.68 -4.25
N ASN A 2 -7.70 12.87 -4.38
CA ASN A 2 -6.41 13.06 -5.06
C ASN A 2 -5.19 12.69 -4.19
N LYS A 3 -5.42 12.14 -2.99
CA LYS A 3 -4.36 11.79 -2.02
C LYS A 3 -3.82 10.37 -2.16
N TYR A 4 -4.55 9.46 -2.81
CA TYR A 4 -4.12 8.06 -2.95
C TYR A 4 -2.76 7.87 -3.63
N PRO A 5 -2.39 8.62 -4.69
CA PRO A 5 -1.04 8.51 -5.26
C PRO A 5 0.06 8.75 -4.22
N ALA A 6 -0.07 9.80 -3.41
CA ALA A 6 0.91 10.11 -2.36
C ALA A 6 0.90 9.08 -1.22
N ILE A 7 -0.28 8.56 -0.86
CA ILE A 7 -0.41 7.47 0.12
C ILE A 7 0.32 6.23 -0.38
N PHE A 8 0.05 5.78 -1.61
CA PHE A 8 0.66 4.61 -2.21
C PHE A 8 2.16 4.76 -2.36
N THR A 9 2.64 5.94 -2.79
CA THR A 9 4.07 6.24 -2.85
C THR A 9 4.74 6.09 -1.47
N LYS A 10 4.11 6.62 -0.41
CA LYS A 10 4.63 6.49 0.96
C LYS A 10 4.75 5.04 1.39
N VAL A 11 3.70 4.24 1.20
CA VAL A 11 3.69 2.84 1.67
C VAL A 11 4.52 1.89 0.79
N ALA A 12 4.70 2.24 -0.49
CA ALA A 12 5.63 1.56 -1.37
C ALA A 12 7.04 1.75 -0.85
N GLN A 13 7.47 3.00 -0.70
CA GLN A 13 8.84 3.34 -0.30
C GLN A 13 9.12 3.14 1.19
N GLN A 14 8.09 2.82 1.99
CA GLN A 14 8.20 2.55 3.42
C GLN A 14 8.90 3.69 4.19
N TYR A 15 8.63 4.95 3.80
CA TYR A 15 9.28 6.10 4.41
C TYR A 15 9.06 6.12 5.92
N ALA A 16 10.17 6.09 6.65
CA ALA A 16 10.20 6.03 8.10
C ALA A 16 9.42 7.19 8.75
N GLY A 17 8.70 6.88 9.81
CA GLY A 17 7.92 7.82 10.60
C GLY A 17 6.64 8.29 9.91
N ALA A 18 5.92 9.17 10.61
CA ALA A 18 4.69 9.76 10.10
C ALA A 18 4.96 10.67 8.89
N SER A 19 4.00 10.73 7.97
CA SER A 19 4.01 11.70 6.88
C SER A 19 3.91 13.13 7.42
N GLY A 20 4.66 14.06 6.82
CA GLY A 20 4.49 15.50 7.06
C GLY A 20 3.17 16.07 6.50
N ASP A 21 2.54 15.40 5.52
CA ASP A 21 1.18 15.73 5.07
C ASP A 21 0.16 14.96 5.92
N VAL A 22 -0.61 15.69 6.73
CA VAL A 22 -1.65 15.13 7.62
C VAL A 22 -2.69 14.31 6.85
N PHE A 23 -3.03 14.67 5.61
CA PHE A 23 -3.99 13.92 4.80
C PHE A 23 -3.41 12.60 4.30
N VAL A 24 -2.11 12.58 4.01
CA VAL A 24 -1.41 11.32 3.71
C VAL A 24 -1.37 10.47 4.98
N GLN A 25 -1.04 11.06 6.14
CA GLN A 25 -0.99 10.30 7.40
C GLN A 25 -2.35 9.71 7.81
N LEU A 26 -3.45 10.45 7.60
CA LEU A 26 -4.81 9.94 7.82
C LEU A 26 -5.17 8.77 6.89
N GLY A 27 -4.47 8.64 5.76
CA GLY A 27 -4.61 7.52 4.83
C GLY A 27 -4.42 6.16 5.50
N MET A 28 -3.53 6.03 6.49
CA MET A 28 -3.31 4.79 7.22
C MET A 28 -4.60 4.29 7.88
N TYR A 29 -5.21 5.17 8.66
CA TYR A 29 -6.46 4.88 9.34
C TYR A 29 -7.59 4.60 8.35
N TRP A 30 -7.64 5.39 7.28
CA TRP A 30 -8.64 5.19 6.23
C TRP A 30 -8.49 3.83 5.57
N GLN A 31 -7.27 3.35 5.30
CA GLN A 31 -7.03 2.04 4.70
C GLN A 31 -7.44 0.88 5.58
N LEU A 32 -7.22 0.97 6.90
CA LEU A 32 -7.75 -0.02 7.85
C LEU A 32 -9.28 -0.05 7.81
N HIS A 33 -9.93 1.11 7.82
CA HIS A 33 -11.38 1.19 7.65
C HIS A 33 -11.82 0.62 6.30
N LEU A 34 -11.13 0.97 5.22
CA LEU A 34 -11.46 0.44 3.90
C LEU A 34 -11.35 -1.09 3.87
N ALA A 35 -10.42 -1.68 4.61
CA ALA A 35 -10.18 -3.12 4.65
C ALA A 35 -11.19 -3.91 5.49
N TYR A 36 -11.64 -3.35 6.62
CA TYR A 36 -12.37 -4.07 7.67
C TYR A 36 -13.76 -3.55 7.97
N ASP A 37 -14.18 -2.44 7.36
CA ASP A 37 -15.56 -1.98 7.45
C ASP A 37 -16.42 -2.61 6.35
N ASP A 38 -17.34 -3.49 6.75
CA ASP A 38 -18.26 -4.20 5.86
C ASP A 38 -19.52 -3.40 5.48
N GLY A 39 -19.67 -2.16 5.96
CA GLY A 39 -20.76 -1.26 5.57
C GLY A 39 -22.14 -1.68 6.07
N THR A 40 -22.22 -2.66 6.98
CA THR A 40 -23.48 -3.24 7.47
C THR A 40 -24.12 -2.45 8.61
N SER A 41 -23.38 -1.58 9.31
CA SER A 41 -23.91 -0.72 10.38
C SER A 41 -23.01 0.48 10.65
N PRO A 42 -23.53 1.73 10.63
CA PRO A 42 -22.75 2.94 10.94
C PRO A 42 -22.12 2.92 12.35
N ASP A 43 -22.73 2.16 13.26
CA ASP A 43 -22.39 2.14 14.69
C ASP A 43 -21.42 1.00 15.05
N GLN A 44 -21.21 0.03 14.15
CA GLN A 44 -20.38 -1.18 14.34
C GLN A 44 -19.24 -1.27 13.30
N GLY A 45 -18.84 -0.14 12.72
CA GLY A 45 -17.72 -0.08 11.80
C GLY A 45 -16.37 -0.18 12.51
N PHE A 46 -15.33 -0.62 11.78
CA PHE A 46 -13.96 -0.77 12.29
C PHE A 46 -13.49 0.42 13.13
N PHE A 47 -13.76 1.66 12.69
CA PHE A 47 -13.32 2.86 13.40
C PHE A 47 -13.94 3.01 14.79
N ASN A 48 -15.21 2.64 14.95
CA ASN A 48 -15.89 2.75 16.25
C ASN A 48 -15.30 1.75 17.24
N GLU A 49 -15.08 0.51 16.80
CA GLU A 49 -14.45 -0.54 17.60
C GLU A 49 -13.01 -0.17 17.95
N PHE A 50 -12.23 0.29 16.97
CA PHE A 50 -10.87 0.80 17.16
C PHE A 50 -10.83 1.92 18.20
N MET A 51 -11.66 2.95 18.05
CA MET A 51 -11.66 4.08 18.97
C MET A 51 -12.14 3.70 20.36
N THR A 52 -13.06 2.76 20.49
CA THR A 52 -13.52 2.23 21.78
C THR A 52 -12.40 1.47 22.49
N ALA A 53 -11.75 0.54 21.80
CA ALA A 53 -10.63 -0.22 22.32
C ALA A 53 -9.43 0.68 22.67
N TRP A 54 -9.16 1.69 21.82
CA TRP A 54 -8.10 2.67 22.03
C TRP A 54 -8.32 3.48 23.31
N LYS A 55 -9.51 4.05 23.49
CA LYS A 55 -9.87 4.84 24.68
C LYS A 55 -9.82 4.03 25.96
N ASN A 56 -10.23 2.76 25.89
CA ASN A 56 -10.24 1.86 27.03
C ASN A 56 -8.86 1.23 27.30
N GLY A 57 -7.88 1.42 26.42
CA GLY A 57 -6.56 0.78 26.53
C GLY A 57 -6.62 -0.76 26.46
N THR A 58 -7.65 -1.32 25.82
CA THR A 58 -8.00 -2.76 25.85
C THR A 58 -6.82 -3.67 25.51
N TYR A 59 -5.97 -3.23 24.58
CA TYR A 59 -4.85 -4.02 24.06
C TYR A 59 -3.46 -3.43 24.39
N THR A 60 -3.41 -2.37 25.20
CA THR A 60 -2.21 -1.50 25.29
C THR A 60 -1.74 -1.24 26.72
N ALA A 61 -2.20 -2.06 27.67
CA ALA A 61 -1.74 -2.00 29.06
C ALA A 61 -0.20 -2.13 29.14
N GLY A 62 0.46 -1.15 29.75
CA GLY A 62 1.92 -1.11 29.89
C GLY A 62 2.70 -0.72 28.64
N VAL A 63 2.04 -0.50 27.50
CA VAL A 63 2.67 -0.06 26.25
C VAL A 63 2.78 1.46 26.26
N THR A 64 3.92 2.01 25.83
CA THR A 64 4.17 3.47 25.80
C THR A 64 4.31 4.01 24.37
N SER A 65 5.00 3.28 23.49
CA SER A 65 5.18 3.63 22.08
C SER A 65 3.84 3.78 21.37
N TYR A 66 3.69 4.86 20.60
CA TYR A 66 2.50 5.09 19.79
C TYR A 66 2.32 4.01 18.71
N ASP A 67 3.41 3.68 18.01
CA ASP A 67 3.43 2.67 16.94
C ASP A 67 2.94 1.31 17.45
N ASP A 68 3.43 0.90 18.64
CA ASP A 68 2.98 -0.33 19.28
C ASP A 68 1.50 -0.26 19.68
N LYS A 69 1.06 0.86 20.28
CA LYS A 69 -0.34 1.01 20.70
C LYS A 69 -1.30 0.91 19.54
N VAL A 70 -1.01 1.60 18.43
CA VAL A 70 -1.91 1.65 17.27
C VAL A 70 -1.96 0.29 16.59
N ALA A 71 -0.80 -0.38 16.48
CA ALA A 71 -0.71 -1.71 15.91
C ALA A 71 -1.46 -2.76 16.73
N LEU A 72 -1.23 -2.80 18.06
CA LEU A 72 -1.91 -3.72 18.97
C LEU A 72 -3.42 -3.50 19.00
N THR A 73 -3.86 -2.25 18.94
CA THR A 73 -5.30 -1.93 18.95
C THR A 73 -5.97 -2.36 17.65
N ALA A 74 -5.37 -2.05 16.49
CA ALA A 74 -5.91 -2.46 15.19
C ALA A 74 -5.93 -3.99 15.04
N ALA A 75 -4.85 -4.68 15.43
CA ALA A 75 -4.76 -6.13 15.39
C ALA A 75 -5.68 -6.82 16.41
N GLY A 76 -5.90 -6.18 17.56
CA GLY A 76 -6.86 -6.64 18.56
C GLY A 76 -8.29 -6.62 18.03
N VAL A 77 -8.69 -5.52 17.38
CA VAL A 77 -10.03 -5.35 16.78
C VAL A 77 -10.24 -6.28 15.58
N THR A 78 -9.26 -6.40 14.69
CA THR A 78 -9.42 -7.15 13.43
C THR A 78 -9.11 -8.64 13.59
N GLY A 79 -8.39 -9.03 14.64
CA GLY A 79 -7.83 -10.37 14.77
C GLY A 79 -6.73 -10.70 13.75
N LYS A 80 -6.19 -9.70 13.04
CA LYS A 80 -5.22 -9.87 11.96
C LYS A 80 -3.80 -9.51 12.38
N ASN A 81 -2.83 -10.22 11.81
CA ASN A 81 -1.43 -9.81 11.85
C ASN A 81 -1.25 -8.64 10.88
N LEU A 82 -1.09 -7.44 11.43
CA LEU A 82 -0.95 -6.18 10.69
C LEU A 82 0.50 -5.66 10.67
N THR A 83 1.49 -6.50 10.97
CA THR A 83 2.90 -6.10 11.08
C THR A 83 3.36 -5.39 9.80
N GLU A 84 3.22 -6.04 8.64
CA GLU A 84 3.65 -5.47 7.35
C GLU A 84 2.91 -4.16 7.03
N PHE A 85 1.62 -4.07 7.35
CA PHE A 85 0.85 -2.86 7.12
C PHE A 85 1.47 -1.66 7.84
N PHE A 86 1.78 -1.79 9.13
CA PHE A 86 2.35 -0.68 9.91
C PHE A 86 3.80 -0.38 9.52
N GLU A 87 4.60 -1.41 9.23
CA GLU A 87 5.98 -1.22 8.75
C GLU A 87 6.01 -0.47 7.41
N ARG A 88 5.10 -0.79 6.49
CA ARG A 88 4.94 -0.03 5.24
C ARG A 88 4.52 1.41 5.47
N TRP A 89 3.77 1.70 6.53
CA TRP A 89 3.46 3.07 6.94
C TRP A 89 4.62 3.80 7.62
N GLY A 90 5.78 3.16 7.76
CA GLY A 90 7.01 3.71 8.32
C GLY A 90 7.14 3.54 9.82
N MET A 91 6.32 2.70 10.44
CA MET A 91 6.36 2.46 11.89
C MET A 91 7.43 1.44 12.27
N VAL A 92 7.98 1.59 13.47
CA VAL A 92 8.94 0.65 14.05
C VAL A 92 8.30 -0.03 15.25
N LEU A 93 7.81 -1.25 15.04
CA LEU A 93 7.18 -2.05 16.08
C LEU A 93 8.24 -2.71 16.96
N SER A 94 8.02 -2.72 18.26
CA SER A 94 8.86 -3.45 19.21
C SER A 94 8.77 -4.96 19.00
N GLU A 95 9.81 -5.69 19.41
CA GLU A 95 9.82 -7.16 19.35
C GLU A 95 8.65 -7.77 20.12
N SER A 96 8.29 -7.20 21.27
CA SER A 96 7.11 -7.62 22.03
C SER A 96 5.80 -7.47 21.26
N THR A 97 5.64 -6.37 20.51
CA THR A 97 4.46 -6.17 19.66
C THR A 97 4.44 -7.18 18.52
N LYS A 98 5.57 -7.35 17.82
CA LYS A 98 5.70 -8.32 16.73
C LYS A 98 5.33 -9.73 17.18
N ALA A 99 5.81 -10.16 18.35
CA ALA A 99 5.47 -11.46 18.94
C ALA A 99 3.96 -11.62 19.20
N VAL A 100 3.27 -10.56 19.64
CA VAL A 100 1.79 -10.60 19.81
C VAL A 100 1.08 -10.68 18.45
N LEU A 101 1.56 -9.96 17.45
CA LEU A 101 0.97 -9.93 16.11
C LEU A 101 1.17 -11.25 15.35
N GLU A 102 2.29 -11.95 15.54
CA GLU A 102 2.56 -13.27 14.95
C GLU A 102 1.53 -14.33 15.38
N GLY A 103 0.92 -14.19 16.56
CA GLY A 103 -0.13 -15.08 17.04
C GLY A 103 -1.52 -14.83 16.41
N LYS A 104 -1.65 -13.85 15.50
CA LYS A 104 -2.90 -13.49 14.83
C LYS A 104 -2.99 -14.12 13.43
N THR A 105 -4.19 -14.17 12.86
CA THR A 105 -4.39 -14.66 11.50
C THR A 105 -3.71 -13.74 10.49
N THR A 106 -2.99 -14.30 9.52
CA THR A 106 -2.34 -13.53 8.46
C THR A 106 -3.34 -12.64 7.71
N GLU A 107 -2.90 -11.43 7.35
CA GLU A 107 -3.57 -10.55 6.39
C GLU A 107 -2.84 -10.66 5.04
N ASP A 108 -3.35 -11.54 4.18
CA ASP A 108 -2.71 -11.84 2.89
C ASP A 108 -2.95 -10.74 1.83
N ARG A 109 -3.84 -9.78 2.12
CA ARG A 109 -4.14 -8.68 1.20
C ARG A 109 -3.17 -7.52 1.45
N ALA A 110 -2.70 -6.91 0.36
CA ALA A 110 -1.98 -5.63 0.40
C ALA A 110 -2.91 -4.46 0.73
N ILE A 111 -3.45 -4.42 1.96
CA ILE A 111 -4.50 -3.45 2.34
C ILE A 111 -4.02 -1.99 2.30
N TRP A 112 -2.70 -1.77 2.32
CA TRP A 112 -2.05 -0.47 2.13
C TRP A 112 -2.16 0.08 0.69
N TYR A 113 -2.70 -0.68 -0.25
CA TYR A 113 -3.05 -0.19 -1.60
C TYR A 113 -4.56 -0.05 -1.83
N LEU A 114 -5.37 -0.12 -0.78
CA LEU A 114 -6.82 0.10 -0.92
C LEU A 114 -7.15 1.58 -1.09
N ASN A 115 -8.19 1.83 -1.88
CA ASN A 115 -8.90 3.10 -1.96
C ASN A 115 -10.42 2.91 -1.86
N ASP A 116 -11.16 4.02 -1.94
CA ASP A 116 -12.63 4.00 -1.85
C ASP A 116 -13.27 3.12 -2.94
N GLN A 117 -12.70 3.07 -4.15
CA GLN A 117 -13.21 2.20 -5.22
C GLN A 117 -12.98 0.73 -4.88
N SER A 118 -11.81 0.38 -4.33
CA SER A 118 -11.52 -0.99 -3.89
C SER A 118 -12.55 -1.48 -2.86
N ARG A 119 -12.94 -0.62 -1.90
CA ARG A 119 -14.00 -0.95 -0.93
C ARG A 119 -15.36 -1.07 -1.62
N ARG A 120 -15.74 -0.13 -2.47
CA ARG A 120 -17.01 -0.18 -3.21
C ARG A 120 -17.12 -1.47 -4.03
N ASP A 121 -16.07 -1.85 -4.73
CA ASP A 121 -16.04 -3.07 -5.53
C ASP A 121 -16.19 -4.31 -4.66
N ARG A 122 -15.46 -4.39 -3.52
CA ARG A 122 -15.61 -5.50 -2.56
C ARG A 122 -17.03 -5.62 -2.04
N LEU A 123 -17.62 -4.53 -1.55
CA LEU A 123 -18.97 -4.55 -0.96
C LEU A 123 -20.06 -4.89 -1.97
N ASN A 124 -19.86 -4.54 -3.24
CA ASN A 124 -20.78 -4.88 -4.32
C ASN A 124 -20.46 -6.23 -4.98
N ASN A 125 -19.55 -7.03 -4.41
CA ASN A 125 -19.11 -8.32 -4.94
C ASN A 125 -18.67 -8.23 -6.43
N VAL A 126 -18.05 -7.12 -6.79
CA VAL A 126 -17.58 -6.91 -8.16
C VAL A 126 -16.44 -7.88 -8.43
N ALA A 127 -16.56 -8.65 -9.50
CA ALA A 127 -15.53 -9.60 -9.90
C ALA A 127 -14.17 -8.90 -10.07
N GLY A 128 -13.13 -9.52 -9.52
CA GLY A 128 -11.76 -9.06 -9.65
C GLY A 128 -11.19 -9.26 -11.06
N VAL A 129 -9.86 -9.22 -11.16
CA VAL A 129 -9.14 -9.51 -12.41
C VAL A 129 -9.39 -10.96 -12.82
N ASN A 130 -9.58 -11.20 -14.13
CA ASN A 130 -9.79 -12.54 -14.70
C ASN A 130 -8.58 -13.44 -14.38
N GLN A 131 -8.81 -14.71 -14.04
CA GLN A 131 -7.75 -15.70 -13.76
C GLN A 131 -6.76 -15.89 -14.93
N ASN A 132 -7.18 -15.59 -16.16
CA ASN A 132 -6.35 -15.67 -17.36
C ASN A 132 -5.70 -14.33 -17.73
N ALA A 133 -5.86 -13.29 -16.90
CA ALA A 133 -5.21 -12.02 -17.15
C ALA A 133 -3.70 -12.16 -17.00
N THR A 134 -2.97 -11.45 -17.85
CA THR A 134 -1.51 -11.38 -17.79
C THR A 134 -1.09 -9.92 -17.80
N VAL A 135 0.10 -9.67 -17.26
CA VAL A 135 0.77 -8.38 -17.34
C VAL A 135 2.16 -8.63 -17.91
N SER A 136 2.49 -7.93 -18.98
CA SER A 136 3.84 -7.92 -19.55
C SER A 136 4.51 -6.60 -19.21
N VAL A 137 5.81 -6.66 -18.91
CA VAL A 137 6.63 -5.48 -18.65
C VAL A 137 7.76 -5.49 -19.66
N LYS A 138 7.88 -4.41 -20.43
CA LYS A 138 9.02 -4.15 -21.30
C LYS A 138 9.89 -3.09 -20.63
N ALA A 139 11.17 -3.40 -20.43
CA ALA A 139 12.17 -2.44 -20.00
C ALA A 139 13.04 -2.01 -21.19
N GLU A 140 13.28 -0.72 -21.34
CA GLU A 140 14.21 -0.17 -22.33
C GLU A 140 14.85 1.12 -21.79
N MET A 141 16.04 1.48 -22.28
CA MET A 141 16.61 2.78 -21.94
C MET A 141 15.64 3.88 -22.41
N ALA A 142 15.32 4.84 -21.53
CA ALA A 142 14.43 5.94 -21.89
C ALA A 142 15.06 6.76 -23.03
N LYS A 143 14.27 7.31 -23.93
CA LYS A 143 14.80 8.17 -25.00
C LYS A 143 14.82 9.62 -24.53
N THR A 144 15.92 10.31 -24.76
CA THR A 144 16.04 11.76 -24.54
C THR A 144 15.32 12.52 -25.67
N GLY A 145 15.15 13.83 -25.52
CA GLY A 145 14.50 14.69 -26.53
C GLY A 145 15.16 14.67 -27.91
N THR A 146 16.37 14.11 -28.04
CA THR A 146 17.11 13.90 -29.30
C THR A 146 16.94 12.49 -29.89
N SER A 147 16.07 11.65 -29.33
CA SER A 147 15.88 10.23 -29.69
C SER A 147 17.04 9.29 -29.33
N GLU A 148 18.07 9.80 -28.64
CA GLU A 148 19.17 9.00 -28.10
C GLU A 148 18.72 8.27 -26.83
N ALA A 149 19.26 7.07 -26.61
CA ALA A 149 19.02 6.35 -25.35
C ALA A 149 19.69 7.10 -24.19
N SER A 150 18.95 7.33 -23.12
CA SER A 150 19.46 7.79 -21.83
C SER A 150 20.46 6.76 -21.32
N GLU A 151 21.54 7.23 -20.71
CA GLU A 151 22.50 6.36 -20.03
C GLU A 151 22.10 6.06 -18.58
N THR A 152 21.08 6.77 -18.06
CA THR A 152 20.74 6.78 -16.63
C THR A 152 19.26 6.57 -16.35
N ASP A 153 18.44 6.36 -17.36
CA ASP A 153 16.99 6.21 -17.18
C ASP A 153 16.49 4.96 -17.88
N VAL A 154 15.76 4.13 -17.14
CA VAL A 154 15.10 2.93 -17.67
C VAL A 154 13.61 3.17 -17.70
N LYS A 155 13.02 3.13 -18.89
CA LYS A 155 11.58 3.15 -19.07
C LYS A 155 11.02 1.73 -18.98
N LEU A 156 10.02 1.57 -18.11
CA LEU A 156 9.15 0.42 -18.02
C LEU A 156 7.82 0.73 -18.69
N THR A 157 7.40 -0.13 -19.61
CA THR A 157 6.07 -0.10 -20.21
C THR A 157 5.32 -1.36 -19.77
N ILE A 158 4.24 -1.16 -19.02
CA ILE A 158 3.41 -2.23 -18.46
C ILE A 158 2.15 -2.36 -19.31
N THR A 159 2.00 -3.54 -19.93
CA THR A 159 0.90 -3.85 -20.83
C THR A 159 0.09 -5.03 -20.28
N PRO A 160 -1.13 -4.78 -19.79
CA PRO A 160 -2.03 -5.85 -19.37
C PRO A 160 -2.72 -6.50 -20.57
N SER A 161 -3.11 -7.75 -20.41
CA SER A 161 -3.96 -8.51 -21.33
C SER A 161 -5.00 -9.27 -20.52
N GLY A 162 -6.25 -9.27 -20.99
CA GLY A 162 -7.37 -9.91 -20.27
C GLY A 162 -7.81 -9.19 -18.98
N ILE A 163 -7.38 -7.94 -18.79
CA ILE A 163 -7.80 -7.08 -17.67
C ILE A 163 -8.93 -6.15 -18.13
N ASN A 164 -10.06 -6.18 -17.41
CA ASN A 164 -11.14 -5.24 -17.63
C ASN A 164 -10.74 -3.84 -17.13
N SER A 165 -11.21 -2.81 -17.82
CA SER A 165 -10.93 -1.42 -17.45
C SER A 165 -11.30 -1.12 -16.00
N GLY A 166 -10.43 -0.42 -15.29
CA GLY A 166 -10.62 0.02 -13.90
C GLY A 166 -10.46 -1.08 -12.83
N LYS A 167 -9.94 -2.26 -13.18
CA LYS A 167 -9.74 -3.37 -12.22
C LYS A 167 -8.34 -3.49 -11.62
N VAL A 168 -7.36 -2.78 -12.17
CA VAL A 168 -6.01 -2.73 -11.62
C VAL A 168 -5.78 -1.38 -10.97
N GLN A 169 -5.36 -1.38 -9.71
CA GLN A 169 -5.07 -0.17 -8.97
C GLN A 169 -3.79 0.52 -9.45
N GLY A 170 -2.79 -0.30 -9.78
CA GLY A 170 -1.43 0.13 -10.04
C GLY A 170 -0.44 -0.99 -9.83
N TYR A 171 0.83 -0.62 -9.86
CA TYR A 171 1.97 -1.53 -9.81
C TYR A 171 2.99 -0.99 -8.82
N GLU A 172 3.39 -1.83 -7.85
CA GLU A 172 4.56 -1.56 -7.02
C GLU A 172 5.82 -1.88 -7.81
N ILE A 173 6.75 -0.92 -7.89
CA ILE A 173 8.01 -1.08 -8.61
C ILE A 173 9.12 -1.37 -7.62
N LEU A 174 9.80 -2.50 -7.81
CA LEU A 174 10.93 -2.92 -7.00
C LEU A 174 12.21 -2.88 -7.84
N ARG A 175 13.28 -2.36 -7.26
CA ARG A 175 14.64 -2.44 -7.79
C ARG A 175 15.50 -3.20 -6.80
N ASN A 176 16.11 -4.29 -7.26
CA ASN A 176 16.94 -5.19 -6.42
C ASN A 176 16.22 -5.68 -5.15
N GLY A 177 14.90 -5.94 -5.25
CA GLY A 177 14.08 -6.37 -4.12
C GLY A 177 13.63 -5.24 -3.18
N THR A 178 14.06 -4.00 -3.41
CA THR A 178 13.62 -2.82 -2.64
C THR A 178 12.53 -2.07 -3.40
N PRO A 179 11.36 -1.84 -2.80
CA PRO A 179 10.34 -0.97 -3.38
C PRO A 179 10.87 0.46 -3.57
N ILE A 180 10.64 1.03 -4.76
CA ILE A 180 11.07 2.40 -5.09
C ILE A 180 9.90 3.31 -5.48
N ASP A 181 8.78 2.75 -5.92
CA ASP A 181 7.58 3.54 -6.24
C ASP A 181 6.31 2.68 -6.33
N PHE A 182 5.14 3.33 -6.38
CA PHE A 182 3.89 2.74 -6.83
C PHE A 182 3.26 3.61 -7.91
N ILE A 183 3.12 3.05 -9.11
CA ILE A 183 2.50 3.76 -10.23
C ILE A 183 1.02 3.39 -10.33
N ILE A 184 0.17 4.40 -10.48
CA ILE A 184 -1.26 4.20 -10.74
C ILE A 184 -1.43 3.66 -12.16
N ALA A 185 -2.23 2.61 -12.32
CA ALA A 185 -2.56 2.10 -13.63
C ALA A 185 -3.56 3.02 -14.34
N GLY A 186 -3.41 3.16 -15.66
CA GLY A 186 -4.39 3.79 -16.52
C GLY A 186 -5.69 3.00 -16.59
N GLU A 187 -6.70 3.53 -17.29
CA GLU A 187 -8.05 2.94 -17.34
C GLU A 187 -8.03 1.47 -17.79
N ASN A 188 -7.30 1.15 -18.85
CA ASN A 188 -7.12 -0.21 -19.36
C ASN A 188 -6.14 -1.08 -18.54
N GLY A 189 -5.63 -0.57 -17.42
CA GLY A 189 -4.59 -1.19 -16.61
C GLY A 189 -3.16 -0.92 -17.09
N SER A 190 -2.93 -0.25 -18.22
CA SER A 190 -1.55 0.01 -18.68
C SER A 190 -0.87 1.08 -17.84
N ALA A 191 0.45 1.02 -17.72
CA ALA A 191 1.22 2.05 -17.03
C ALA A 191 2.59 2.24 -17.70
N GLU A 192 3.15 3.43 -17.53
CA GLU A 192 4.55 3.71 -17.86
C GLU A 192 5.25 4.25 -16.62
N TYR A 193 6.51 3.87 -16.44
CA TYR A 193 7.36 4.35 -15.36
C TYR A 193 8.77 4.57 -15.89
N THR A 194 9.43 5.64 -15.44
CA THR A 194 10.83 5.88 -15.75
C THR A 194 11.60 5.86 -14.45
N ASP A 195 12.46 4.86 -14.27
CA ASP A 195 13.41 4.81 -13.17
C ASP A 195 14.67 5.58 -13.54
N ALA A 196 14.95 6.66 -12.82
CA ALA A 196 16.23 7.34 -12.89
C ALA A 196 17.23 6.58 -11.99
N ILE A 197 18.13 5.82 -12.62
CA ILE A 197 19.14 4.99 -11.94
C ILE A 197 20.40 5.77 -11.53
N GLY A 198 20.57 7.02 -11.98
CA GLY A 198 21.77 7.84 -11.69
C GLY A 198 22.99 7.45 -12.53
N SER A 199 24.07 8.27 -12.46
CA SER A 199 25.15 8.40 -13.47
C SER A 199 25.74 7.10 -14.05
N PRO A 200 26.19 7.13 -15.33
CA PRO A 200 26.82 5.98 -15.98
C PRO A 200 28.01 5.53 -15.15
N ILE A 201 28.19 4.22 -15.02
CA ILE A 201 29.49 3.67 -14.65
C ILE A 201 30.44 4.11 -15.77
N GLN A 202 31.25 5.15 -15.53
CA GLN A 202 32.36 5.45 -16.43
C GLN A 202 33.25 4.22 -16.44
N SER A 203 33.24 3.53 -17.58
CA SER A 203 34.18 2.46 -17.87
C SER A 203 35.55 3.12 -18.02
N THR A 204 36.41 3.00 -17.01
CA THR A 204 37.84 3.30 -17.14
C THR A 204 38.55 2.21 -17.91
#